data_AF-A0A7V9ZTB3-F1
#
_entry.id   AF-A0A7V9ZTB3-F1
#
_cell.length_a   1.000
_cell.length_b   1.000
_cell.length_c   1.000
_cell.angle_alpha   90.00
_cell.angle_beta   90.00
_cell.angle_gamma   90.00
#
_symmetry.space_group_name_H-M   'P 1'
#
loop_
_entity.id
_entity.type
_entity.pdbx_description
1 polymer ?
#
loop_
_entity_poly.entity_id
_entity_poly.type
_entity_poly.pdbx_seq_one_letter_code
_entity_poly.pdbx_strand_id
1 'polypeptide(L)'
;MIENRILFVEGADDQHTIWAICEHFKIEETFSVEIPDSTGKINKKARPNELGGIENVFKATESNLEAAAYAVERLGIVIDADESLEKCWMRVKKILENAGYKELPDSPDANGTIIKRDFKPTFGVWIMPDNQIRGMLEDFLEFLVPDKDKNEVWTKAVKCSQEILDEIEEEKRFSKIHLSKAQIHAYLAWQNEPGKPFGTSITAKYLQADNPQCEKFVEWLKHLFVI
;
A
#
# COMPACT_ATOMS: atom_id res chain seq x y z
N MET A 1 -10.75 -18.00 -13.32
CA MET A 1 -10.92 -18.06 -11.86
C MET A 1 -9.71 -17.39 -11.26
N ILE A 2 -9.90 -16.21 -10.66
CA ILE A 2 -8.86 -15.33 -10.08
C ILE A 2 -8.53 -15.77 -8.62
N GLU A 3 -9.20 -16.81 -8.11
CA GLU A 3 -9.32 -17.11 -6.68
C GLU A 3 -8.03 -17.56 -5.97
N ASN A 4 -6.93 -17.74 -6.70
CA ASN A 4 -5.69 -18.29 -6.15
C ASN A 4 -4.53 -17.28 -6.13
N ARG A 5 -4.75 -16.04 -6.60
CA ARG A 5 -3.74 -14.96 -6.56
C ARG A 5 -4.34 -13.75 -5.86
N ILE A 6 -3.80 -13.43 -4.69
CA ILE A 6 -4.42 -12.46 -3.77
C ILE A 6 -3.38 -11.44 -3.32
N LEU A 7 -3.75 -10.16 -3.33
CA LEU A 7 -3.01 -9.06 -2.74
C LEU A 7 -3.81 -8.51 -1.54
N PHE A 8 -3.31 -8.67 -0.32
CA PHE A 8 -3.92 -8.04 0.85
C PHE A 8 -3.41 -6.62 1.07
N VAL A 9 -4.30 -5.72 1.44
CA VAL A 9 -4.00 -4.30 1.68
C VAL A 9 -4.68 -3.82 2.97
N GLU A 10 -4.18 -2.72 3.53
CA GLU A 10 -4.64 -2.22 4.83
C GLU A 10 -5.99 -1.51 4.78
N GLY A 11 -6.38 -0.89 3.67
CA GLY A 11 -7.63 -0.14 3.63
C GLY A 11 -8.23 0.01 2.24
N ALA A 12 -9.39 0.67 2.24
CA ALA A 12 -10.12 0.98 1.00
C ALA A 12 -9.34 1.95 0.11
N ASP A 13 -8.65 2.92 0.71
CA ASP A 13 -7.83 3.88 -0.02
C ASP A 13 -6.67 3.18 -0.76
N ASP A 14 -6.02 2.19 -0.14
CA ASP A 14 -5.00 1.35 -0.79
C ASP A 14 -5.59 0.56 -1.95
N GLN A 15 -6.70 -0.13 -1.69
CA GLN A 15 -7.38 -0.97 -2.68
C GLN A 15 -7.76 -0.16 -3.92
N HIS A 16 -8.42 0.98 -3.74
CA HIS A 16 -8.84 1.84 -4.84
C HIS A 16 -7.66 2.49 -5.56
N THR A 17 -6.57 2.83 -4.85
CA THR A 17 -5.34 3.34 -5.47
C THR A 17 -4.70 2.29 -6.36
N ILE A 18 -4.55 1.05 -5.86
CA ILE A 18 -3.95 -0.04 -6.61
C ILE A 18 -4.80 -0.41 -7.82
N TRP A 19 -6.13 -0.43 -7.71
CA TRP A 19 -7.01 -0.64 -8.86
C TRP A 19 -6.82 0.43 -9.93
N ALA A 20 -6.75 1.70 -9.55
CA ALA A 20 -6.53 2.79 -10.50
C ALA A 20 -5.15 2.70 -11.19
N ILE A 21 -4.11 2.29 -10.45
CA ILE A 21 -2.78 2.01 -11.02
C ILE A 21 -2.85 0.83 -12.00
N CYS A 22 -3.48 -0.28 -11.62
CA CYS A 22 -3.62 -1.45 -12.48
C CYS A 22 -4.37 -1.10 -13.78
N GLU A 23 -5.43 -0.31 -13.70
CA GLU A 23 -6.19 0.18 -14.85
C GLU A 23 -5.32 1.09 -15.75
N HIS A 24 -4.62 2.06 -15.17
CA HIS A 24 -3.74 2.99 -15.88
C HIS A 24 -2.64 2.25 -16.66
N PHE A 25 -1.97 1.29 -16.02
CA PHE A 25 -0.89 0.49 -16.62
C PHE A 25 -1.37 -0.74 -17.39
N LYS A 26 -2.69 -0.98 -17.46
CA LYS A 26 -3.31 -2.13 -18.13
C LYS A 26 -2.74 -3.47 -17.67
N ILE A 27 -2.56 -3.61 -16.35
CA ILE A 27 -2.13 -4.87 -15.74
C ILE A 27 -3.25 -5.90 -15.92
N GLU A 28 -2.90 -7.12 -16.35
CA GLU A 28 -3.87 -8.20 -16.52
C GLU A 28 -4.57 -8.53 -15.20
N GLU A 29 -5.88 -8.76 -15.25
CA GLU A 29 -6.71 -9.10 -14.08
C GLU A 29 -6.48 -10.57 -13.63
N THR A 30 -5.27 -10.90 -13.23
CA THR A 30 -4.86 -12.24 -12.80
C THR A 30 -4.95 -12.45 -11.29
N PHE A 31 -5.17 -11.39 -10.51
CA PHE A 31 -5.20 -11.40 -9.05
C PHE A 31 -6.30 -10.48 -8.50
N SER A 32 -6.72 -10.72 -7.26
CA SER A 32 -7.67 -9.86 -6.54
C SER A 32 -6.95 -9.02 -5.48
N VAL A 33 -7.32 -7.75 -5.36
CA VAL A 33 -6.91 -6.87 -4.24
C VAL A 33 -8.00 -6.91 -3.17
N GLU A 34 -7.69 -7.39 -1.99
CA GLU A 34 -8.66 -7.71 -0.95
C GLU A 34 -8.28 -7.09 0.39
N ILE A 35 -9.30 -6.67 1.16
CA ILE A 35 -9.13 -6.10 2.50
C ILE A 35 -9.60 -7.15 3.50
N PRO A 36 -8.72 -7.69 4.36
CA PRO A 36 -9.12 -8.70 5.33
C PRO A 36 -9.87 -8.08 6.51
N ASP A 37 -10.79 -8.85 7.09
CA ASP A 37 -11.47 -8.52 8.33
C ASP A 37 -10.63 -8.85 9.58
N SER A 38 -11.15 -8.52 10.76
CA SER A 38 -10.52 -8.80 12.07
C SER A 38 -10.15 -10.26 12.34
N THR A 39 -10.76 -11.20 11.59
CA THR A 39 -10.50 -12.64 11.67
C THR A 39 -9.46 -13.13 10.65
N GLY A 40 -8.92 -12.23 9.82
CA GLY A 40 -7.99 -12.55 8.75
C GLY A 40 -8.66 -13.16 7.52
N LYS A 41 -9.97 -12.94 7.33
CA LYS A 41 -10.75 -13.49 6.21
C LYS A 41 -11.27 -12.40 5.30
N ILE A 42 -11.51 -12.75 4.05
CA ILE A 42 -12.21 -11.88 3.10
C ILE A 42 -13.70 -11.95 3.39
N ASN A 43 -14.27 -10.85 3.89
CA ASN A 43 -15.69 -10.75 4.20
C ASN A 43 -16.32 -9.60 3.41
N LYS A 44 -16.87 -9.92 2.23
CA LYS A 44 -17.53 -8.95 1.34
C LYS A 44 -18.81 -8.32 1.92
N LYS A 45 -19.27 -8.77 3.10
CA LYS A 45 -20.43 -8.22 3.83
C LYS A 45 -20.03 -7.43 5.07
N ALA A 46 -18.74 -7.41 5.44
CA ALA A 46 -18.27 -6.65 6.58
C ALA A 46 -18.45 -5.16 6.34
N ARG A 47 -18.66 -4.42 7.43
CA ARG A 47 -18.72 -2.95 7.37
C ARG A 47 -17.31 -2.39 7.19
N PRO A 48 -17.13 -1.20 6.59
CA PRO A 48 -15.80 -0.62 6.38
C PRO A 48 -14.94 -0.50 7.63
N ASN A 49 -15.55 -0.27 8.80
CA ASN A 49 -14.86 -0.17 10.09
C ASN A 49 -14.49 -1.53 10.71
N GLU A 50 -14.88 -2.64 10.10
CA GLU A 50 -14.54 -4.02 10.49
C GLU A 50 -13.45 -4.63 9.60
N LEU A 51 -13.03 -3.87 8.58
CA LEU A 51 -12.05 -4.24 7.57
C LEU A 51 -10.77 -3.45 7.76
N GLY A 52 -9.64 -4.09 7.40
CA GLY A 52 -8.38 -3.38 7.23
C GLY A 52 -7.49 -3.28 8.47
N GLY A 53 -6.39 -2.56 8.31
CA GLY A 53 -5.31 -2.44 9.27
C GLY A 53 -4.29 -3.58 9.19
N ILE A 54 -3.04 -3.24 9.45
CA ILE A 54 -1.87 -4.13 9.39
C ILE A 54 -2.05 -5.47 10.14
N GLU A 55 -2.73 -5.46 11.29
CA GLU A 55 -3.01 -6.66 12.09
C GLU A 55 -3.86 -7.69 11.33
N ASN A 56 -4.84 -7.21 10.57
CA ASN A 56 -5.75 -8.06 9.81
C ASN A 56 -5.03 -8.63 8.58
N VAL A 57 -4.18 -7.81 7.95
CA VAL A 57 -3.29 -8.24 6.85
C VAL A 57 -2.36 -9.36 7.32
N PHE A 58 -1.72 -9.22 8.48
CA PHE A 58 -0.85 -10.26 9.01
C PHE A 58 -1.57 -11.55 9.37
N LYS A 59 -2.74 -11.48 10.05
CA LYS A 59 -3.55 -12.68 10.32
C LYS A 59 -4.00 -13.40 9.05
N ALA A 60 -4.41 -12.63 8.04
CA ALA A 60 -4.79 -13.18 6.74
C ALA A 60 -3.59 -13.83 6.05
N THR A 61 -2.41 -13.21 6.14
CA THR A 61 -1.16 -13.76 5.62
C THR A 61 -0.81 -15.08 6.28
N GLU A 62 -0.78 -15.13 7.62
CA GLU A 62 -0.55 -16.35 8.39
C GLU A 62 -1.51 -17.47 7.96
N SER A 63 -2.82 -17.18 7.95
CA SER A 63 -3.85 -18.16 7.59
C SER A 63 -3.68 -18.71 6.17
N ASN A 64 -3.35 -17.87 5.19
CA ASN A 64 -3.17 -18.28 3.79
C ASN A 64 -1.85 -19.01 3.53
N LEU A 65 -0.84 -18.77 4.37
CA LEU A 65 0.44 -19.50 4.30
C LEU A 65 0.39 -20.84 5.05
N GLU A 66 -0.38 -20.95 6.13
CA GLU A 66 -0.58 -22.18 6.90
C GLU A 66 -1.54 -23.16 6.25
N ALA A 67 -2.50 -22.67 5.45
CA ALA A 67 -3.41 -23.48 4.64
C ALA A 67 -2.61 -24.23 3.55
N ALA A 68 -1.87 -25.26 3.97
CA ALA A 68 -1.14 -26.15 3.11
C ALA A 68 -2.13 -26.80 2.13
N ALA A 69 -1.81 -26.65 0.84
CA ALA A 69 -2.37 -27.36 -0.32
C ALA A 69 -3.38 -26.58 -1.19
N TYR A 70 -2.85 -26.00 -2.27
CA TYR A 70 -3.48 -25.71 -3.58
C TYR A 70 -4.46 -24.54 -3.73
N ALA A 71 -4.93 -23.90 -2.66
CA ALA A 71 -5.87 -22.78 -2.81
C ALA A 71 -5.21 -21.47 -3.24
N VAL A 72 -4.01 -21.15 -2.75
CA VAL A 72 -3.30 -19.90 -3.08
C VAL A 72 -1.98 -20.22 -3.79
N GLU A 73 -1.84 -19.75 -5.02
CA GLU A 73 -0.63 -19.85 -5.83
C GLU A 73 0.33 -18.71 -5.48
N ARG A 74 -0.20 -17.48 -5.38
CA ARG A 74 0.60 -16.27 -5.19
C ARG A 74 -0.08 -15.36 -4.19
N LEU A 75 0.65 -14.94 -3.17
CA LEU A 75 0.18 -14.11 -2.08
C LEU A 75 1.03 -12.85 -1.99
N GLY A 76 0.42 -11.69 -2.19
CA GLY A 76 1.05 -10.40 -1.97
C GLY A 76 0.46 -9.72 -0.73
N ILE A 77 1.26 -8.88 -0.08
CA ILE A 77 0.77 -7.88 0.86
C ILE A 77 1.34 -6.51 0.53
N VAL A 78 0.54 -5.47 0.75
CA VAL A 78 0.99 -4.08 0.83
C VAL A 78 0.72 -3.60 2.24
N ILE A 79 1.75 -3.09 2.91
CA ILE A 79 1.66 -2.61 4.30
C ILE A 79 2.35 -1.27 4.47
N ASP A 80 1.85 -0.46 5.39
CA ASP A 80 2.44 0.79 5.82
C ASP A 80 3.61 0.55 6.78
N ALA A 81 4.58 1.47 6.76
CA ALA A 81 5.73 1.52 7.65
C ALA A 81 5.63 2.69 8.63
N ASP A 82 4.46 2.92 9.23
CA ASP A 82 4.18 4.01 10.18
C ASP A 82 5.24 4.15 11.28
N GLU A 83 5.60 3.04 11.93
CA GLU A 83 6.58 3.04 13.01
C GLU A 83 8.02 2.97 12.51
N SER A 84 8.32 1.98 11.65
CA SER A 84 9.63 1.76 11.05
C SER A 84 9.59 0.64 10.02
N LEU A 85 10.33 0.79 8.92
CA LEU A 85 10.57 -0.27 7.94
C LEU A 85 11.10 -1.56 8.58
N GLU A 86 12.09 -1.45 9.48
CA GLU A 86 12.74 -2.61 10.10
C GLU A 86 11.78 -3.45 10.92
N LYS A 87 10.95 -2.84 11.79
CA LYS A 87 9.95 -3.58 12.57
C LYS A 87 8.92 -4.26 11.69
N CYS A 88 8.42 -3.56 10.66
CA CYS A 88 7.46 -4.14 9.72
C CYS A 88 8.07 -5.35 9.01
N TRP A 89 9.30 -5.21 8.51
CA TRP A 89 10.02 -6.30 7.87
C TRP A 89 10.30 -7.48 8.81
N MET A 90 10.75 -7.22 10.04
CA MET A 90 10.98 -8.27 11.05
C MET A 90 9.70 -9.07 11.35
N ARG A 91 8.55 -8.40 11.35
CA ARG A 91 7.26 -9.05 11.54
C ARG A 91 6.88 -9.92 10.34
N VAL A 92 7.09 -9.43 9.12
CA VAL A 92 6.92 -10.24 7.90
C VAL A 92 7.84 -11.47 7.92
N LYS A 93 9.13 -11.30 8.26
CA LYS A 93 10.06 -12.42 8.42
C LYS A 93 9.55 -13.44 9.41
N LYS A 94 9.05 -13.01 10.56
CA LYS A 94 8.54 -13.91 11.59
C LYS A 94 7.37 -14.76 11.10
N ILE A 95 6.44 -14.16 10.36
CA ILE A 95 5.30 -14.85 9.75
C ILE A 95 5.80 -15.90 8.74
N LEU A 96 6.73 -15.52 7.87
CA LEU A 96 7.29 -16.40 6.86
C LEU A 96 8.09 -17.57 7.47
N GLU A 97 8.90 -17.30 8.49
CA GLU A 97 9.63 -18.34 9.25
C GLU A 97 8.68 -19.34 9.90
N ASN A 98 7.62 -18.86 10.56
CA ASN A 98 6.60 -19.72 11.17
C ASN A 98 5.87 -20.56 10.12
N ALA A 99 5.63 -19.99 8.93
CA ALA A 99 5.08 -20.70 7.78
C ALA A 99 6.11 -21.64 7.09
N GLY A 100 7.35 -21.73 7.57
CA GLY A 100 8.38 -22.64 7.07
C GLY A 100 9.12 -22.16 5.82
N TYR A 101 9.07 -20.87 5.49
CA TYR A 101 10.01 -20.27 4.55
C TYR A 101 11.40 -20.20 5.20
N LYS A 102 12.45 -20.35 4.37
CA LYS A 102 13.85 -20.38 4.80
C LYS A 102 14.65 -19.43 3.92
N GLU A 103 15.85 -19.06 4.39
CA GLU A 103 16.79 -18.23 3.62
C GLU A 103 16.19 -16.86 3.27
N LEU A 104 15.50 -16.24 4.24
CA LEU A 104 14.92 -14.91 4.08
C LEU A 104 16.00 -13.84 4.10
N PRO A 105 15.88 -12.78 3.28
CA PRO A 105 16.87 -11.70 3.28
C PRO A 105 16.87 -10.92 4.62
N ASP A 106 17.97 -10.23 4.91
CA ASP A 106 18.10 -9.46 6.14
C ASP A 106 17.27 -8.17 6.11
N SER A 107 17.14 -7.54 4.95
CA SER A 107 16.31 -6.36 4.68
C SER A 107 15.37 -6.60 3.49
N PRO A 108 14.27 -5.84 3.36
CA PRO A 108 13.43 -5.92 2.17
C PRO A 108 14.21 -5.44 0.93
N ASP A 109 13.85 -5.97 -0.24
CA ASP A 109 14.33 -5.50 -1.53
C ASP A 109 13.71 -4.13 -1.87
N ALA A 110 14.53 -3.17 -2.29
CA ALA A 110 14.10 -1.82 -2.66
C ALA A 110 13.12 -1.78 -3.84
N ASN A 111 13.11 -2.83 -4.68
CA ASN A 111 12.17 -2.98 -5.80
C ASN A 111 10.96 -3.86 -5.43
N GLY A 112 10.74 -4.12 -4.15
CA GLY A 112 9.69 -5.00 -3.65
C GLY A 112 10.18 -6.43 -3.50
N THR A 113 9.88 -7.04 -2.35
CA THR A 113 10.41 -8.37 -2.02
C THR A 113 9.51 -9.45 -2.59
N ILE A 114 10.11 -10.46 -3.25
CA ILE A 114 9.41 -11.68 -3.69
C ILE A 114 10.21 -12.89 -3.23
N ILE A 115 9.55 -13.82 -2.54
CA ILE A 115 10.13 -15.03 -1.97
C ILE A 115 9.42 -16.23 -2.56
N LYS A 116 10.20 -17.09 -3.23
CA LYS A 116 9.72 -18.33 -3.86
C LYS A 116 10.18 -19.52 -3.03
N ARG A 117 9.30 -20.52 -2.87
CA ARG A 117 9.67 -21.80 -2.25
C ARG A 117 8.86 -22.93 -2.86
N ASP A 118 9.52 -24.06 -3.10
CA ASP A 118 8.85 -25.25 -3.62
C ASP A 118 7.70 -25.69 -2.72
N PHE A 119 6.58 -26.05 -3.35
CA PHE A 119 5.35 -26.52 -2.68
C PHE A 119 4.73 -25.52 -1.70
N LYS A 120 5.05 -24.23 -1.81
CA LYS A 120 4.43 -23.13 -1.08
C LYS A 120 3.99 -22.02 -2.05
N PRO A 121 3.06 -21.14 -1.64
CA PRO A 121 2.72 -19.97 -2.43
C PRO A 121 3.97 -19.13 -2.73
N THR A 122 4.01 -18.46 -3.88
CA THR A 122 4.98 -17.36 -4.06
C THR A 122 4.51 -16.19 -3.20
N PHE A 123 5.33 -15.75 -2.26
CA PHE A 123 5.00 -14.63 -1.39
C PHE A 123 5.66 -13.35 -1.91
N GLY A 124 4.94 -12.23 -1.88
CA GLY A 124 5.52 -10.91 -2.10
C GLY A 124 5.07 -9.92 -1.04
N VAL A 125 5.93 -8.94 -0.75
CA VAL A 125 5.58 -7.79 0.08
C VAL A 125 6.09 -6.50 -0.54
N TRP A 126 5.22 -5.50 -0.56
CA TRP A 126 5.57 -4.10 -0.72
C TRP A 126 5.36 -3.39 0.60
N ILE A 127 6.39 -2.70 1.09
CA ILE A 127 6.30 -1.86 2.28
C ILE A 127 6.27 -0.41 1.82
N MET A 128 5.20 0.30 2.14
CA MET A 128 5.06 1.70 1.76
C MET A 128 6.14 2.58 2.40
N PRO A 129 6.50 3.69 1.74
CA PRO A 129 6.04 4.09 0.41
C PRO A 129 6.91 3.49 -0.73
N ASP A 130 8.11 2.97 -0.42
CA ASP A 130 9.11 2.60 -1.42
C ASP A 130 10.01 1.40 -1.06
N ASN A 131 9.68 0.64 -0.02
CA ASN A 131 10.47 -0.43 0.59
C ASN A 131 11.78 -0.01 1.27
N GLN A 132 12.07 1.28 1.38
CA GLN A 132 13.37 1.78 1.88
C GLN A 132 13.23 2.75 3.04
N ILE A 133 12.15 3.53 3.06
CA ILE A 133 11.88 4.49 4.13
C ILE A 133 10.61 4.11 4.90
N ARG A 134 10.44 4.75 6.06
CA ARG A 134 9.17 4.72 6.78
C ARG A 134 8.14 5.58 6.03
N GLY A 135 6.87 5.22 6.11
CA GLY A 135 5.77 6.01 5.58
C GLY A 135 4.55 5.16 5.29
N MET A 136 3.52 5.81 4.78
CA MET A 136 2.21 5.25 4.47
C MET A 136 1.85 5.47 3.00
N LEU A 137 0.67 5.01 2.58
CA LEU A 137 0.13 5.26 1.25
C LEU A 137 0.24 6.74 0.84
N GLU A 138 -0.06 7.68 1.74
CA GLU A 138 -0.01 9.12 1.42
C GLU A 138 1.40 9.61 1.07
N ASP A 139 2.44 9.04 1.66
CA ASP A 139 3.83 9.32 1.27
C ASP A 139 4.14 8.74 -0.12
N PHE A 140 3.53 7.61 -0.49
CA PHE A 140 3.63 7.08 -1.85
C PHE A 140 2.92 7.97 -2.88
N LEU A 141 1.72 8.46 -2.55
CA LEU A 141 0.96 9.37 -3.41
C LEU A 141 1.69 10.70 -3.64
N GLU A 142 2.51 11.12 -2.68
CA GLU A 142 3.37 12.29 -2.81
C GLU A 142 4.34 12.18 -4.00
N PHE A 143 4.85 10.98 -4.30
CA PHE A 143 5.69 10.75 -5.50
C PHE A 143 4.94 10.94 -6.81
N LEU A 144 3.61 10.84 -6.78
CA LEU A 144 2.75 10.96 -7.94
C LEU A 144 2.35 12.43 -8.19
N VAL A 145 2.74 13.38 -7.34
CA VAL A 145 2.41 14.80 -7.56
C VAL A 145 3.13 15.32 -8.83
N PRO A 146 2.40 15.83 -9.83
CA PRO A 146 2.98 16.32 -11.09
C PRO A 146 3.97 17.45 -10.86
N ASP A 147 5.17 17.34 -11.45
CA ASP A 147 6.24 18.34 -11.34
C ASP A 147 6.43 18.84 -9.90
N LYS A 148 6.39 17.92 -8.92
CA LYS A 148 6.29 18.21 -7.47
C LYS A 148 7.12 19.42 -7.00
N ASP A 149 8.39 19.52 -7.41
CA ASP A 149 9.30 20.60 -7.00
C ASP A 149 8.93 21.99 -7.55
N LYS A 150 8.15 22.05 -8.64
CA LYS A 150 7.65 23.28 -9.27
C LYS A 150 6.15 23.48 -9.08
N ASN A 151 5.47 22.52 -8.43
CA ASN A 151 4.04 22.55 -8.26
C ASN A 151 3.66 23.52 -7.12
N GLU A 152 3.21 24.71 -7.49
CA GLU A 152 2.88 25.77 -6.52
C GLU A 152 1.72 25.39 -5.59
N VAL A 153 0.74 24.63 -6.10
CA VAL A 153 -0.41 24.15 -5.31
C VAL A 153 0.05 23.15 -4.26
N TRP A 154 0.91 22.20 -4.64
CA TRP A 154 1.54 21.26 -3.73
C TRP A 154 2.39 21.98 -2.68
N THR A 155 3.24 22.91 -3.11
CA THR A 155 4.11 23.70 -2.23
C THR A 155 3.28 24.46 -1.19
N LYS A 156 2.14 25.03 -1.61
CA LYS A 156 1.24 25.74 -0.71
C LYS A 156 0.53 24.78 0.24
N ALA A 157 0.16 23.58 -0.20
CA ALA A 157 -0.50 22.58 0.64
C ALA A 157 0.45 22.10 1.75
N VAL A 158 1.68 21.75 1.37
CA VAL A 158 2.77 21.41 2.30
C VAL A 158 2.98 22.50 3.34
N LYS A 159 3.15 23.74 2.89
CA LYS A 159 3.38 24.89 3.76
C LYS A 159 2.22 25.11 4.73
N CYS A 160 0.98 25.15 4.24
CA CYS A 160 -0.18 25.40 5.10
C CYS A 160 -0.40 24.26 6.10
N SER A 161 -0.23 23.00 5.70
CA SER A 161 -0.31 21.88 6.65
C SER A 161 0.79 21.97 7.72
N GLN A 162 2.00 22.40 7.35
CA GLN A 162 3.09 22.59 8.32
C GLN A 162 2.80 23.76 9.28
N GLU A 163 2.31 24.90 8.77
CA GLU A 163 1.90 26.05 9.59
C GLU A 163 0.82 25.66 10.60
N ILE A 164 -0.20 24.90 10.20
CA ILE A 164 -1.21 24.38 11.14
C ILE A 164 -0.58 23.45 12.18
N LEU A 165 0.37 22.60 11.78
CA LEU A 165 1.06 21.70 12.70
C LEU A 165 1.87 22.45 13.76
N ASP A 166 2.55 23.51 13.39
CA ASP A 166 3.50 24.23 14.25
C ASP A 166 2.85 25.35 15.06
N GLU A 167 1.89 26.08 14.49
CA GLU A 167 1.36 27.31 15.06
C GLU A 167 0.02 27.13 15.80
N ILE A 168 -0.74 26.07 15.48
CA ILE A 168 -2.04 25.82 16.12
C ILE A 168 -1.91 24.72 17.17
N GLU A 169 -2.16 25.08 18.43
CA GLU A 169 -2.11 24.14 19.57
C GLU A 169 -3.49 23.53 19.89
N GLU A 170 -4.50 24.35 20.17
CA GLU A 170 -5.81 23.87 20.69
C GLU A 170 -6.76 23.33 19.61
N GLU A 171 -6.76 23.94 18.42
CA GLU A 171 -7.71 23.60 17.35
C GLU A 171 -7.17 22.55 16.38
N LYS A 172 -5.86 22.29 16.39
CA LYS A 172 -5.24 21.28 15.53
C LYS A 172 -5.82 19.90 15.84
N ARG A 173 -6.20 19.16 14.79
CA ARG A 173 -6.84 17.84 14.90
C ARG A 173 -5.98 16.68 14.39
N PHE A 174 -4.89 16.97 13.67
CA PHE A 174 -3.96 15.95 13.19
C PHE A 174 -2.62 16.05 13.92
N SER A 175 -1.94 14.92 14.04
CA SER A 175 -0.62 14.80 14.68
C SER A 175 0.48 14.83 13.62
N LYS A 176 1.73 14.96 14.07
CA LYS A 176 2.90 14.94 13.18
C LYS A 176 3.00 13.67 12.32
N ILE A 177 2.54 12.52 12.83
CA ILE A 177 2.55 11.26 12.09
C ILE A 177 1.56 11.25 10.92
N HIS A 178 0.53 12.10 10.94
CA HIS A 178 -0.46 12.24 9.87
C HIS A 178 -0.24 13.51 9.03
N LEU A 179 0.98 14.08 9.06
CA LEU A 179 1.28 15.29 8.30
C LEU A 179 1.19 15.03 6.79
N SER A 180 1.78 13.95 6.27
CA SER A 180 1.70 13.59 4.84
C SER A 180 0.26 13.41 4.39
N LYS A 181 -0.57 12.77 5.24
CA LYS A 181 -2.03 12.68 5.05
C LYS A 181 -2.69 14.05 4.93
N ALA A 182 -2.40 14.98 5.85
CA ALA A 182 -2.95 16.33 5.78
C ALA A 182 -2.52 17.08 4.49
N GLN A 183 -1.28 16.90 4.06
CA GLN A 183 -0.71 17.56 2.87
C GLN A 183 -1.36 17.06 1.58
N ILE A 184 -1.43 15.74 1.38
CA ILE A 184 -2.01 15.18 0.16
C ILE A 184 -3.52 15.48 0.06
N HIS A 185 -4.26 15.41 1.17
CA HIS A 185 -5.67 15.78 1.16
C HIS A 185 -5.89 17.28 0.91
N ALA A 186 -5.06 18.16 1.48
CA ALA A 186 -5.13 19.59 1.19
C ALA A 186 -4.83 19.90 -0.29
N TYR A 187 -3.80 19.25 -0.85
CA TYR A 187 -3.48 19.35 -2.27
C TYR A 187 -4.64 18.91 -3.16
N LEU A 188 -5.27 17.76 -2.85
CA LEU A 188 -6.41 17.25 -3.60
C LEU A 188 -7.68 18.09 -3.44
N ALA A 189 -7.86 18.75 -2.29
CA ALA A 189 -8.96 19.68 -2.05
C ALA A 189 -8.88 20.95 -2.93
N TRP A 190 -7.71 21.27 -3.48
CA TRP A 190 -7.50 22.46 -4.32
C TRP A 190 -7.43 22.15 -5.82
N GLN A 191 -7.76 20.92 -6.21
CA GLN A 191 -7.87 20.54 -7.62
C GLN A 191 -9.20 21.01 -8.23
N ASN A 192 -9.29 20.95 -9.56
CA ASN A 192 -10.48 21.40 -10.30
C ASN A 192 -11.78 20.73 -9.83
N GLU A 193 -11.70 19.46 -9.45
CA GLU A 193 -12.75 18.76 -8.70
C GLU A 193 -12.22 18.45 -7.29
N PRO A 194 -12.59 19.26 -6.29
CA PRO A 194 -12.04 19.18 -4.95
C PRO A 194 -12.23 17.83 -4.28
N GLY A 195 -11.16 17.33 -3.65
CA GLY A 195 -11.23 16.24 -2.68
C GLY A 195 -11.58 14.88 -3.30
N LYS A 196 -11.26 14.66 -4.58
CA LYS A 196 -11.42 13.34 -5.20
C LYS A 196 -10.69 12.25 -4.38
N PRO A 197 -11.27 11.06 -4.22
CA PRO A 197 -10.57 9.91 -3.65
C PRO A 197 -9.27 9.60 -4.41
N PHE A 198 -8.30 8.93 -3.77
CA PHE A 198 -6.96 8.73 -4.34
C PHE A 198 -6.97 8.02 -5.70
N GLY A 199 -7.68 6.89 -5.83
CA GLY A 199 -7.79 6.18 -7.10
C GLY A 199 -8.40 7.03 -8.22
N THR A 200 -9.44 7.81 -7.92
CA THR A 200 -10.04 8.73 -8.91
C THR A 200 -9.11 9.90 -9.23
N SER A 201 -8.27 10.35 -8.29
CA SER A 201 -7.28 11.41 -8.50
C SER A 201 -6.18 10.98 -9.47
N ILE A 202 -5.83 9.69 -9.52
CA ILE A 202 -4.96 9.12 -10.56
C ILE A 202 -5.65 9.19 -11.93
N THR A 203 -6.90 8.74 -12.01
CA THR A 203 -7.68 8.76 -13.26
C THR A 203 -7.88 10.19 -13.79
N ALA A 204 -8.11 11.14 -12.87
CA ALA A 204 -8.25 12.57 -13.17
C ALA A 204 -6.91 13.28 -13.46
N LYS A 205 -5.77 12.57 -13.36
CA LYS A 205 -4.41 13.08 -13.57
C LYS A 205 -3.97 14.18 -12.61
N TYR A 206 -4.64 14.32 -11.47
CA TYR A 206 -4.14 15.12 -10.34
C TYR A 206 -2.94 14.44 -9.68
N LEU A 207 -2.89 13.11 -9.77
CA LEU A 207 -1.73 12.29 -9.46
C LEU A 207 -1.28 11.57 -10.74
N GLN A 208 -0.02 11.73 -11.10
CA GLN A 208 0.60 11.14 -12.29
C GLN A 208 1.25 9.80 -11.94
N ALA A 209 0.56 8.72 -12.31
CA ALA A 209 1.08 7.37 -12.14
C ALA A 209 2.30 7.07 -13.05
N ASP A 210 2.49 7.80 -14.14
CA ASP A 210 3.67 7.71 -15.02
C ASP A 210 4.90 8.37 -14.37
N ASN A 211 5.42 7.76 -13.30
CA ASN A 211 6.66 8.20 -12.64
C ASN A 211 7.51 6.99 -12.19
N PRO A 212 8.83 7.18 -12.00
CA PRO A 212 9.74 6.08 -11.72
C PRO A 212 9.42 5.27 -10.45
N GLN A 213 8.79 5.89 -9.45
CA GLN A 213 8.48 5.21 -8.20
C GLN A 213 7.24 4.33 -8.34
N CYS A 214 6.21 4.79 -9.05
CA CYS A 214 5.04 3.98 -9.38
C CYS A 214 5.40 2.85 -10.36
N GLU A 215 6.31 3.09 -11.32
CA GLU A 215 6.80 2.06 -12.23
C GLU A 215 7.45 0.88 -11.48
N LYS A 216 8.26 1.14 -10.43
CA LYS A 216 8.81 0.06 -9.59
C LYS A 216 7.72 -0.76 -8.92
N PHE A 217 6.70 -0.11 -8.38
CA PHE A 217 5.55 -0.80 -7.76
C PHE A 217 4.80 -1.67 -8.78
N VAL A 218 4.58 -1.13 -9.98
CA VAL A 218 3.93 -1.85 -11.09
C VAL A 218 4.75 -3.05 -11.55
N GLU A 219 6.06 -2.90 -11.69
CA GLU A 219 6.94 -4.02 -12.05
C GLU A 219 6.97 -5.10 -10.96
N TRP A 220 6.94 -4.72 -9.68
CA TRP A 220 6.76 -5.67 -8.60
C TRP A 220 5.43 -6.44 -8.69
N LEU A 221 4.30 -5.74 -8.94
CA LEU A 221 3.00 -6.38 -9.14
C LEU A 221 3.02 -7.38 -10.31
N LYS A 222 3.62 -6.99 -11.45
CA LYS A 222 3.74 -7.87 -12.62
C LYS A 222 4.61 -9.09 -12.33
N HIS A 223 5.77 -8.92 -11.71
CA HIS A 223 6.64 -10.03 -11.32
C HIS A 223 5.97 -10.97 -10.32
N LEU A 224 5.15 -10.43 -9.42
CA LEU A 224 4.44 -11.23 -8.44
C LEU A 224 3.23 -11.94 -9.05
N PHE A 225 2.43 -11.33 -9.91
CA PHE A 225 1.11 -11.86 -10.27
C PHE A 225 0.90 -12.19 -11.75
N VAL A 226 1.73 -11.70 -12.66
CA VAL A 226 1.51 -11.85 -14.11
C VAL A 226 2.56 -12.78 -14.71
N ILE A 227 3.84 -12.51 -14.42
CA ILE A 227 5.01 -13.25 -14.92
C ILE A 227 5.19 -14.54 -14.12
#